data_AF-A0A947X5A8-F1
#
_entry.id   AF-A0A947X5A8-F1
#
_cell.length_a   1.000
_cell.length_b   1.000
_cell.length_c   1.000
_cell.angle_alpha   90.00
_cell.angle_beta   90.00
_cell.angle_gamma   90.00
#
_symmetry.space_group_name_H-M   'P 1'
#
loop_
_entity.id
_entity.type
_entity.pdbx_description
1 polymer ?
#
loop_
_entity_poly.entity_id
_entity_poly.type
_entity_poly.pdbx_seq_one_letter_code
_entity_poly.pdbx_strand_id
1 'polypeptide(L)'
;MEFEGPVFILAIIAFSTLAWLINNWIRAKHGYALEDEWGGKTERSANPADSVETEQLRAENAELRTLLGKVDQRMQVLERIVTDKGYSLADEIEALRDRGPALASPADRTDTYSDGGTPLAVTQREQAR
;
A
#
# COMPACT_ATOMS: atom_id res chain seq x y z
N MET A 1 -21.01 66.02 28.73
CA MET A 1 -19.85 65.13 28.47
C MET A 1 -19.54 65.27 26.99
N GLU A 2 -18.46 65.98 26.65
CA GLU A 2 -18.03 66.12 25.26
C GLU A 2 -17.51 64.75 24.80
N PHE A 3 -18.35 64.00 24.08
CA PHE A 3 -18.04 62.65 23.59
C PHE A 3 -17.02 62.65 22.43
N GLU A 4 -16.33 63.77 22.20
CA GLU A 4 -15.42 64.02 21.07
C GLU A 4 -14.02 64.49 21.54
N GLY A 5 -13.62 64.13 22.77
CA GLY A 5 -12.28 64.44 23.30
C GLY A 5 -11.26 63.32 23.07
N PRO A 6 -9.94 63.61 23.07
CA PRO A 6 -8.87 62.61 22.96
C PRO A 6 -8.97 61.44 23.96
N VAL A 7 -9.58 61.68 25.12
CA VAL A 7 -9.81 60.66 26.16
C VAL A 7 -10.77 59.56 25.68
N PHE A 8 -11.77 59.88 24.85
CA PHE A 8 -12.70 58.90 24.30
C PHE A 8 -11.98 57.93 23.33
N ILE A 9 -11.06 58.47 22.52
CA ILE A 9 -10.25 57.68 21.59
C ILE A 9 -9.32 56.73 22.36
N LEU A 10 -8.66 57.22 23.42
CA LEU A 10 -7.81 56.38 24.27
C LEU A 10 -8.61 55.28 24.98
N ALA A 11 -9.83 55.57 25.42
CA ALA A 11 -10.70 54.57 26.01
C ALA A 11 -11.03 53.44 25.01
N ILE A 12 -11.38 53.77 23.77
CA ILE A 12 -11.68 52.76 22.73
C ILE A 12 -10.46 51.89 22.44
N ILE A 13 -9.27 52.47 22.30
CA ILE A 13 -8.03 51.71 22.06
C ILE A 13 -7.74 50.76 23.23
N ALA A 14 -7.90 51.25 24.46
CA ALA A 14 -7.73 50.43 25.65
C ALA A 14 -8.75 49.27 25.71
N PHE A 15 -10.02 49.52 25.39
CA PHE A 15 -11.04 48.46 25.34
C PHE A 15 -10.80 47.47 24.20
N SER A 16 -10.36 47.92 23.03
CA SER A 16 -10.06 47.06 21.88
C SER A 16 -8.88 46.13 22.17
N THR A 17 -7.81 46.66 22.77
CA THR A 17 -6.65 45.87 23.17
C THR A 17 -6.96 44.90 24.31
N LEU A 18 -7.77 45.32 25.29
CA LEU A 18 -8.23 44.46 26.37
C LEU A 18 -9.13 43.33 25.86
N ALA A 19 -10.05 43.63 24.94
CA ALA A 19 -10.94 42.64 24.32
C ALA A 19 -10.16 41.59 23.53
N TRP A 20 -9.11 42.00 22.79
CA TRP A 20 -8.22 41.08 22.11
C TRP A 20 -7.44 40.20 23.10
N LEU A 21 -6.89 40.78 24.17
CA LEU A 21 -6.19 40.04 25.23
C LEU A 21 -7.09 38.98 25.88
N ILE A 22 -8.32 39.34 26.22
CA ILE A 22 -9.30 38.43 26.84
C ILE A 22 -9.68 37.32 25.87
N ASN A 23 -9.97 37.65 24.60
CA ASN A 23 -10.27 36.65 23.57
C ASN A 23 -9.10 35.67 23.40
N ASN A 24 -7.87 36.18 23.37
CA ASN A 24 -6.67 35.37 23.24
C ASN A 24 -6.40 34.52 24.50
N TRP A 25 -6.70 35.06 25.68
CA TRP A 25 -6.56 34.34 26.96
C TRP A 25 -7.58 33.21 27.08
N ILE A 26 -8.82 33.44 26.66
CA ILE A 26 -9.85 32.40 26.57
C ILE A 26 -9.40 31.34 25.57
N ARG A 27 -8.97 31.71 24.37
CA ARG A 27 -8.47 30.78 23.35
C ARG A 27 -7.31 29.91 23.86
N ALA A 28 -6.34 30.53 24.54
CA ALA A 28 -5.20 29.84 25.13
C ALA A 28 -5.58 28.92 26.32
N LYS A 29 -6.53 29.34 27.17
CA LYS A 29 -7.06 28.52 28.27
C LYS A 29 -7.90 27.34 27.78
N HIS A 30 -8.57 27.48 26.64
CA HIS A 30 -9.46 26.46 26.07
C HIS A 30 -8.77 25.57 25.02
N GLY A 31 -7.44 25.67 24.87
CA GLY A 31 -6.64 24.72 24.08
C GLY A 31 -6.72 24.92 22.57
N TYR A 32 -7.15 26.08 22.09
CA TYR A 32 -7.11 26.39 20.67
C TYR A 32 -5.73 26.91 20.26
N ALA A 33 -5.23 26.44 19.12
CA ALA A 33 -3.97 26.92 18.56
C ALA A 33 -3.99 28.44 18.39
N LEU A 34 -2.96 29.10 18.94
CA LEU A 34 -2.72 30.51 18.71
C LEU A 34 -2.26 30.64 17.25
N GLU A 35 -3.02 31.37 16.44
CA GLU A 35 -2.63 31.68 15.06
C GLU A 35 -1.50 32.72 15.13
N ASP A 36 -0.33 32.37 14.61
CA ASP A 36 0.70 33.37 14.27
C ASP A 36 0.41 33.88 12.85
N GLU A 37 0.36 35.20 12.70
CA GLU A 37 -0.04 35.90 11.46
C GLU A 37 1.02 35.83 10.35
N TRP A 38 2.05 34.98 10.50
CA TRP A 38 3.06 34.72 9.49
C TRP A 38 3.36 33.22 9.35
N GLY A 39 2.35 32.45 8.94
CA GLY A 39 2.53 31.19 8.19
C GLY A 39 3.23 30.03 8.90
N GLY A 40 3.54 30.14 10.19
CA GLY A 40 4.11 29.07 11.01
C GLY A 40 3.12 28.67 12.08
N LYS A 41 2.74 27.39 12.13
CA LYS A 41 2.03 26.81 13.27
C LYS A 41 2.98 26.84 14.46
N THR A 42 2.95 27.89 15.26
CA THR A 42 3.43 27.81 16.65
C THR A 42 2.38 27.04 17.44
N GLU A 43 2.31 25.73 17.19
CA GLU A 43 1.81 24.83 18.23
C GLU A 43 2.70 25.05 19.43
N ARG A 44 2.12 25.66 20.45
CA ARG A 44 2.76 25.83 21.73
C ARG A 44 3.05 24.42 22.24
N SER A 45 4.29 23.98 22.00
CA SER A 45 5.00 22.91 22.69
C SER A 45 5.07 23.24 24.19
N ALA A 46 3.92 23.26 24.86
CA ALA A 46 3.82 23.46 26.30
C ALA A 46 2.88 22.45 26.97
N ASN A 47 2.31 21.50 26.21
CA ASN A 47 1.70 20.31 26.79
C ASN A 47 2.70 19.14 26.69
N PRO A 48 3.27 18.67 27.81
CA PRO A 48 4.08 17.45 27.81
C PRO A 48 3.29 16.20 27.36
N ALA A 49 1.96 16.27 27.35
CA ALA A 49 1.10 15.23 26.78
C ALA A 49 1.27 15.09 25.25
N ASP A 50 1.35 16.20 24.51
CA ASP A 50 1.46 16.18 23.04
C ASP A 50 2.85 15.68 22.59
N SER A 51 3.90 15.95 23.37
CA SER A 51 5.23 15.35 23.13
C SER A 51 5.23 13.83 23.32
N VAL A 52 4.45 13.31 24.27
CA VAL A 52 4.34 11.87 24.49
C VAL A 52 3.51 11.21 23.39
N GLU A 53 2.42 11.84 22.95
CA GLU A 53 1.62 11.33 21.82
C GLU A 53 2.42 11.32 20.52
N THR A 54 3.19 12.38 20.24
CA THR A 54 4.04 12.42 19.05
C THR A 54 5.18 11.39 19.09
N GLU A 55 5.77 11.12 20.25
CA GLU A 55 6.73 10.03 20.42
C GLU A 55 6.10 8.65 20.23
N GLN A 56 4.89 8.42 20.78
CA GLN A 56 4.15 7.17 20.60
C GLN A 56 3.79 6.94 19.13
N LEU A 57 3.26 7.96 18.45
CA LEU A 57 2.95 7.90 17.02
C LEU A 57 4.21 7.66 16.19
N ARG A 58 5.36 8.23 16.58
CA ARG A 58 6.63 7.99 15.89
C ARG A 58 7.11 6.55 16.08
N ALA A 59 6.93 5.97 17.27
CA ALA A 59 7.24 4.58 17.55
C ALA A 59 6.34 3.63 16.74
N GLU A 60 5.03 3.89 16.70
CA GLU A 60 4.07 3.13 15.90
C GLU A 60 4.40 3.20 14.40
N ASN A 61 4.76 4.37 13.88
CA ASN A 61 5.20 4.52 12.50
C ASN A 61 6.48 3.71 12.19
N ALA A 62 7.41 3.62 13.14
CA ALA A 62 8.63 2.80 12.96
C ALA A 62 8.31 1.30 12.94
N GLU A 63 7.37 0.86 13.79
CA GLU A 63 6.89 -0.52 13.80
C GLU A 63 6.16 -0.87 12.48
N LEU A 64 5.23 -0.01 12.04
CA LEU A 64 4.50 -0.19 10.79
C LEU A 64 5.45 -0.27 9.59
N ARG A 65 6.48 0.56 9.53
CA ARG A 65 7.52 0.50 8.48
C ARG A 65 8.29 -0.82 8.51
N THR A 66 8.57 -1.34 9.69
CA THR A 66 9.22 -2.65 9.84
C THR A 66 8.32 -3.79 9.35
N LEU A 67 7.02 -3.73 9.68
CA LEU A 67 6.04 -4.69 9.18
C LEU A 67 5.92 -4.63 7.65
N LEU A 68 5.87 -3.42 7.09
CA LEU A 68 5.81 -3.19 5.65
C LEU A 68 7.03 -3.76 4.94
N GLY A 69 8.24 -3.57 5.50
CA GLY A 69 9.46 -4.18 4.98
C GLY A 69 9.42 -5.71 4.97
N LYS A 70 8.81 -6.36 5.97
CA LYS A 70 8.61 -7.82 5.98
C LYS A 70 7.65 -8.28 4.87
N VAL A 71 6.60 -7.50 4.62
CA VAL A 71 5.65 -7.78 3.53
C VAL A 71 6.34 -7.64 2.18
N ASP A 72 7.14 -6.59 1.99
CA ASP A 72 7.90 -6.34 0.76
C ASP A 72 8.88 -7.49 0.46
N GLN A 73 9.65 -7.94 1.46
CA GLN A 73 10.54 -9.11 1.33
C GLN A 73 9.78 -10.37 0.87
N ARG A 74 8.59 -10.61 1.43
CA ARG A 74 7.76 -11.76 1.02
C ARG A 74 7.21 -11.59 -0.38
N MET A 75 6.82 -10.39 -0.76
CA MET A 75 6.34 -10.09 -2.11
C MET A 75 7.44 -10.33 -3.14
N GLN A 76 8.68 -9.91 -2.84
CA GLN A 76 9.83 -10.19 -3.70
C GLN A 76 10.12 -11.69 -3.84
N VAL A 77 10.00 -12.46 -2.76
CA VAL A 77 10.12 -13.93 -2.82
C VAL A 77 9.01 -14.53 -3.70
N LEU A 78 7.77 -14.05 -3.56
CA LEU A 78 6.65 -14.52 -4.39
C LEU A 78 6.85 -14.18 -5.87
N GLU A 79 7.28 -12.96 -6.18
CA GLU A 79 7.62 -12.53 -7.54
C GLU A 79 8.69 -13.44 -8.14
N ARG A 80 9.73 -13.77 -7.37
CA ARG A 80 10.77 -14.70 -7.83
C ARG A 80 10.25 -16.11 -8.04
N ILE A 81 9.40 -16.63 -7.14
CA ILE A 81 8.80 -17.97 -7.31
C ILE A 81 7.96 -18.03 -8.58
N VAL A 82 7.13 -17.03 -8.82
CA VAL A 82 6.24 -16.96 -9.99
C VAL A 82 7.05 -16.82 -11.28
N THR A 83 8.08 -15.97 -11.26
CA THR A 83 8.91 -15.71 -12.45
C THR A 83 9.91 -16.84 -12.71
N ASP A 84 10.76 -17.23 -11.76
CA ASP A 84 11.84 -18.21 -12.00
C ASP A 84 11.31 -19.63 -12.27
N LYS A 85 10.23 -20.08 -11.61
CA LYS A 85 9.74 -21.46 -11.78
C LYS A 85 8.94 -21.67 -13.07
N GLY A 86 8.26 -20.63 -13.56
CA GLY A 86 7.43 -20.72 -14.76
C GLY A 86 8.24 -20.95 -16.03
N TYR A 87 9.36 -20.24 -16.18
CA TYR A 87 10.21 -20.34 -17.37
C TYR A 87 11.05 -21.63 -17.38
N SER A 88 11.73 -21.96 -16.27
CA SER A 88 12.65 -23.10 -16.24
C SER A 88 11.97 -24.45 -16.48
N LEU A 89 10.78 -24.69 -15.92
CA LEU A 89 10.11 -25.99 -16.06
C LEU A 89 9.52 -26.18 -17.46
N ALA A 90 8.94 -25.13 -18.04
CA ALA A 90 8.41 -25.18 -19.40
C ALA A 90 9.52 -25.44 -20.43
N ASP A 91 10.66 -24.75 -20.27
CA ASP A 91 11.84 -24.94 -21.13
C ASP A 91 12.43 -26.35 -20.98
N GLU A 92 12.49 -26.87 -19.75
CA GLU A 92 12.99 -28.22 -19.47
C GLU A 92 12.05 -29.32 -20.02
N ILE A 93 10.73 -29.08 -20.00
CA ILE A 93 9.73 -29.95 -20.64
C ILE A 93 9.92 -29.96 -22.15
N GLU A 94 10.11 -28.80 -22.78
CA GLU A 94 10.32 -28.72 -24.24
C GLU A 94 11.62 -29.41 -24.64
N ALA A 95 12.71 -29.21 -23.87
CA ALA A 95 13.98 -29.90 -24.10
C ALA A 95 13.86 -31.43 -23.98
N LEU A 96 13.04 -31.95 -23.06
CA LEU A 96 12.77 -33.38 -22.95
C LEU A 96 11.90 -33.90 -24.11
N ARG A 97 10.94 -33.11 -24.58
CA ARG A 97 10.09 -33.44 -25.73
C ARG A 97 10.90 -33.50 -27.03
N ASP A 98 11.80 -32.55 -27.25
CA ASP A 98 12.72 -32.53 -28.40
C ASP A 98 13.74 -33.68 -28.37
N ARG A 99 14.09 -34.18 -27.18
CA ARG A 99 14.96 -35.33 -27.00
C ARG A 99 14.25 -36.69 -27.20
N GLY A 100 12.93 -36.73 -26.98
CA GLY A 100 12.08 -37.91 -27.20
C GLY A 100 12.22 -38.59 -28.57
N PRO A 101 12.26 -37.87 -29.72
CA PRO A 101 12.43 -38.50 -31.03
C PRO A 101 13.85 -39.04 -31.29
N ALA A 102 14.87 -38.62 -30.54
CA ALA A 102 16.25 -39.09 -30.73
C ALA A 102 16.54 -40.46 -30.09
N LEU A 103 15.65 -40.95 -29.20
CA LEU A 103 15.73 -42.29 -28.61
C LEU A 103 14.88 -43.33 -29.38
N ALA A 104 14.11 -42.90 -30.39
CA ALA A 104 13.53 -43.82 -31.36
C ALA A 104 14.67 -44.40 -32.20
N SER A 105 14.96 -45.68 -31.97
CA SER A 105 15.93 -46.46 -32.74
C SER A 105 15.77 -46.17 -34.24
N PRO A 106 16.86 -45.89 -35.00
CA PRO A 106 16.78 -45.62 -36.44
C PRO A 106 16.27 -46.80 -37.28
N ALA A 107 15.91 -47.92 -36.66
CA ALA A 107 15.32 -49.09 -37.30
C ALA A 107 13.79 -49.01 -37.51
N ASP A 108 13.09 -48.01 -36.96
CA ASP A 108 11.61 -47.93 -37.00
C ASP A 108 11.10 -46.68 -37.74
N ARG A 109 11.85 -46.22 -38.75
CA ARG A 109 11.35 -45.25 -39.75
C ARG A 109 10.74 -46.02 -40.92
N THR A 110 9.59 -46.63 -40.70
CA THR A 110 8.64 -46.94 -41.78
C THR A 110 7.36 -46.18 -41.51
N ASP A 111 6.99 -45.35 -42.48
CA ASP A 111 5.89 -44.41 -42.44
C ASP A 111 4.56 -45.10 -42.14
N THR A 112 4.18 -45.16 -40.87
CA THR A 112 2.80 -45.51 -40.49
C THR A 112 2.36 -44.62 -39.35
N TYR A 113 1.47 -43.70 -39.69
CA TYR A 113 0.70 -42.86 -38.79
C TYR A 113 -0.06 -43.76 -37.80
N SER A 114 0.48 -43.95 -36.59
CA SER A 114 -0.19 -44.65 -35.49
C SER A 114 -0.99 -43.62 -34.70
N ASP A 115 -2.27 -43.49 -35.06
CA ASP A 115 -3.26 -42.76 -34.27
C ASP A 115 -3.49 -43.50 -32.95
N GLY A 116 -3.12 -42.87 -31.83
CA GLY A 116 -3.21 -43.40 -30.47
C GLY A 116 -4.63 -43.46 -29.91
N GLY A 117 -5.64 -43.66 -30.75
CA GLY A 117 -7.03 -43.82 -30.36
C GLY A 117 -7.29 -45.19 -29.72
N THR A 118 -8.07 -45.21 -28.64
CA THR A 118 -8.57 -46.46 -28.03
C THR A 118 -9.68 -47.02 -28.93
N PRO A 119 -9.59 -48.25 -29.47
CA PRO A 119 -10.59 -48.75 -30.39
C PRO A 119 -11.93 -49.01 -29.70
N LEU A 120 -13.01 -48.45 -30.24
CA LEU A 120 -14.38 -48.78 -29.86
C LEU A 120 -14.74 -50.17 -30.42
N ALA A 121 -14.87 -51.16 -29.55
CA ALA A 121 -15.27 -52.52 -29.92
C ALA A 121 -16.77 -52.59 -30.25
N VAL A 122 -17.16 -52.13 -31.44
CA VAL A 122 -18.54 -52.24 -31.93
C VAL A 122 -18.71 -53.58 -32.65
N THR A 123 -18.86 -54.66 -31.90
CA THR A 123 -19.33 -55.95 -32.44
C THR A 123 -20.78 -56.16 -32.03
N GLN A 124 -21.68 -55.30 -32.50
CA GLN A 124 -23.12 -55.56 -32.42
C GLN A 124 -23.63 -55.74 -33.85
N ARG A 125 -23.76 -57.02 -34.25
CA ARG A 125 -24.44 -57.39 -35.49
C ARG A 125 -25.88 -56.91 -35.38
N GLU A 126 -26.29 -55.98 -36.24
CA GLU A 126 -27.70 -55.74 -36.53
C GLU A 126 -28.33 -57.06 -36.98
N GLN A 127 -29.15 -57.65 -36.12
CA GLN A 127 -30.10 -58.67 -36.52
C GLN A 127 -31.29 -57.96 -37.16
N ALA A 128 -31.25 -57.81 -38.48
CA ALA A 128 -32.43 -57.45 -39.24
C ALA A 128 -33.40 -58.66 -39.22
N ARG A 129 -34.61 -58.43 -38.73
CA ARG A 129 -35.79 -59.30 -38.90
C ARG A 129 -36.57 -58.87 -40.13
#